data_AF-A0AB38WW24-F1
#
_entry.id   AF-A0AB38WW24-F1
#
_cell.length_a   1.000
_cell.length_b   1.000
_cell.length_c   1.000
_cell.angle_alpha   90.00
_cell.angle_beta   90.00
_cell.angle_gamma   90.00
#
_symmetry.space_group_name_H-M   'P 1'
#
loop_
_entity.id
_entity.type
_entity.pdbx_description
1 polymer ?
#
loop_
_entity_poly.entity_id
_entity_poly.type
_entity_poly.pdbx_seq_one_letter_code
_entity_poly.pdbx_strand_id
1 'polypeptide(L)'
;MTYLVAYVKFPGAKKDYPTDCVRTDIEERDTVIVRRRDGVLRPAIVTRVEFLDWDCGATLVCRASEAEFTAEGIKIPVGAPKVIGLSTLEAFRDHLVKRAWIPLRTKNNVHKVVLTHCNGEEIANIYLRRRGVDIQILPELYIYPPAQFSYVDCSISDGCLVRHHLAKTTFNLYEGVSRFAEAFERGEGEYTRFFNPVGSRDRKTSDLPSSCLAADASFDAMLYDALGGDGGSVYIGDGLYMGGDGGWYD
;
A
#
# COMPACT_ATOMS: atom_id res chain seq x y z
N MET A 1 -0.99 6.99 -1.72
CA MET A 1 0.07 6.14 -1.15
C MET A 1 -0.55 4.76 -0.95
N THR A 2 0.08 3.77 -1.55
CA THR A 2 -0.26 2.35 -1.41
C THR A 2 0.90 1.66 -0.71
N TYR A 3 0.67 0.49 -0.14
CA TYR A 3 1.74 -0.33 0.40
C TYR A 3 2.02 -1.57 -0.44
N LEU A 4 1.22 -1.81 -1.48
CA LEU A 4 1.52 -2.78 -2.53
C LEU A 4 2.50 -2.14 -3.52
N VAL A 5 3.61 -2.83 -3.72
CA VAL A 5 4.64 -2.49 -4.71
C VAL A 5 4.63 -3.59 -5.77
N ALA A 6 4.37 -3.21 -7.01
CA ALA A 6 4.56 -4.10 -8.15
C ALA A 6 5.95 -3.86 -8.74
N TYR A 7 6.79 -4.89 -8.75
CA TYR A 7 8.03 -4.89 -9.50
C TYR A 7 7.71 -5.20 -10.95
N VAL A 8 8.20 -4.36 -11.86
CA VAL A 8 7.92 -4.48 -13.29
C VAL A 8 9.21 -4.51 -14.09
N LYS A 9 9.21 -5.25 -15.19
CA LYS A 9 10.30 -5.28 -16.15
C LYS A 9 9.88 -4.59 -17.43
N PHE A 10 10.55 -3.49 -17.76
CA PHE A 10 10.36 -2.82 -19.04
C PHE A 10 11.05 -3.61 -20.16
N PRO A 11 10.52 -3.56 -21.40
CA PRO A 11 11.19 -4.16 -22.56
C PRO A 11 12.62 -3.64 -22.70
N GLY A 12 13.61 -4.54 -22.70
CA GLY A 12 15.03 -4.20 -22.80
C GLY A 12 15.71 -3.86 -21.47
N ALA A 13 14.97 -3.66 -20.38
CA ALA A 13 15.55 -3.48 -19.04
C ALA A 13 16.11 -4.80 -18.50
N LYS A 14 17.26 -4.75 -17.83
CA LYS A 14 17.84 -5.92 -17.17
C LYS A 14 17.28 -6.11 -15.77
N LYS A 15 17.00 -5.01 -15.08
CA LYS A 15 16.51 -4.98 -13.70
C LYS A 15 14.99 -4.79 -13.65
N ASP A 16 14.42 -5.29 -12.58
CA ASP A 16 13.03 -5.01 -12.22
C ASP A 16 12.96 -3.64 -11.55
N TYR A 17 11.87 -2.92 -11.78
CA TYR A 17 11.66 -1.57 -11.29
C TYR A 17 10.43 -1.52 -10.38
N PRO A 18 10.53 -0.99 -9.14
CA PRO A 18 9.39 -0.92 -8.24
C PRO A 18 8.42 0.18 -8.66
N THR A 19 7.13 -0.11 -8.55
CA THR A 19 6.06 0.83 -8.86
C THR A 19 4.96 0.75 -7.80
N ASP A 20 4.37 1.89 -7.49
CA ASP A 20 3.19 1.94 -6.64
C ASP A 20 2.05 1.18 -7.33
N CYS A 21 1.48 0.19 -6.64
CA CYS A 21 0.34 -0.58 -7.12
C CYS A 21 -0.88 -0.36 -6.23
N VAL A 22 -1.97 0.17 -6.80
CA VAL A 22 -3.24 0.43 -6.08
C VAL A 22 -4.32 -0.61 -6.40
N ARG A 23 -3.90 -1.79 -6.85
CA ARG A 23 -4.79 -2.82 -7.40
C ARG A 23 -4.39 -4.19 -6.86
N THR A 24 -5.32 -4.85 -6.17
CA THR A 24 -5.09 -6.20 -5.60
C THR A 24 -5.26 -7.32 -6.63
N ASP A 25 -5.77 -7.01 -7.83
CA ASP A 25 -5.97 -8.00 -8.89
C ASP A 25 -4.72 -8.20 -9.76
N ILE A 26 -3.68 -7.39 -9.60
CA ILE A 26 -2.44 -7.50 -10.39
C ILE A 26 -1.61 -8.69 -9.91
N GLU A 27 -1.24 -9.55 -10.85
CA GLU A 27 -0.46 -10.77 -10.59
C GLU A 27 0.86 -10.80 -11.37
N GLU A 28 1.72 -11.76 -11.02
CA GLU A 28 2.94 -12.02 -11.78
C GLU A 28 2.60 -12.33 -13.24
N ARG A 29 3.45 -11.81 -14.15
CA ARG A 29 3.32 -11.93 -15.62
C ARG A 29 2.20 -11.11 -16.24
N ASP A 30 1.40 -10.37 -15.46
CA ASP A 30 0.47 -9.38 -16.02
C ASP A 30 1.24 -8.34 -16.83
N THR A 31 0.71 -8.01 -18.02
CA THR A 31 1.22 -6.87 -18.80
C THR A 31 0.45 -5.63 -18.38
N VAL A 32 1.18 -4.59 -17.95
CA VAL A 32 0.61 -3.40 -17.31
C VAL A 32 1.15 -2.13 -17.92
N ILE A 33 0.41 -1.03 -17.76
CA ILE A 33 0.86 0.31 -18.13
C ILE A 33 1.34 1.03 -16.88
N VAL A 34 2.57 1.53 -16.95
CA VAL A 34 3.20 2.26 -15.85
C VAL A 34 3.40 3.71 -16.27
N ARG A 35 3.04 4.63 -15.38
CA ARG A 35 3.38 6.05 -15.48
C ARG A 35 4.62 6.32 -14.65
N ARG A 36 5.68 6.78 -15.30
CA ARG A 36 6.92 7.20 -14.61
C ARG A 36 6.82 8.68 -14.17
N ARG A 37 7.85 9.17 -13.49
CA ARG A 37 7.94 10.55 -13.00
C ARG A 37 7.87 11.60 -14.12
N ASP A 38 8.40 11.28 -15.31
CA ASP A 38 8.29 12.10 -16.52
C ASP A 38 6.86 12.21 -17.09
N GLY A 39 5.89 11.48 -16.50
CA GLY A 39 4.50 11.42 -16.95
C GLY A 39 4.27 10.48 -18.14
N VAL A 40 5.33 9.89 -18.70
CA VAL A 40 5.26 9.01 -19.86
C VAL A 40 4.72 7.65 -19.46
N LEU A 41 3.77 7.15 -20.26
CA LEU A 41 3.19 5.83 -20.13
C LEU A 41 4.03 4.80 -20.90
N ARG A 42 4.38 3.70 -20.26
CA ARG A 42 5.09 2.58 -20.90
C ARG A 42 4.50 1.23 -20.51
N PRO A 43 4.44 0.27 -21.43
CA PRO A 43 4.10 -1.10 -21.09
C PRO A 43 5.26 -1.75 -20.34
N ALA A 44 4.94 -2.59 -19.36
CA ALA A 44 5.88 -3.42 -18.63
C ALA A 44 5.22 -4.74 -18.23
N ILE A 45 6.03 -5.73 -17.86
CA ILE A 45 5.55 -7.02 -17.36
C ILE A 45 5.80 -7.06 -15.85
N VAL A 46 4.78 -7.41 -15.06
CA VAL A 46 4.92 -7.59 -13.62
C VAL A 46 5.76 -8.83 -13.35
N THR A 47 6.81 -8.69 -12.55
CA THR A 47 7.67 -9.81 -12.15
C THR A 47 7.35 -10.36 -10.78
N ARG A 48 6.87 -9.50 -9.87
CA ARG A 48 6.34 -9.85 -8.53
C ARG A 48 5.59 -8.68 -7.92
N VAL A 49 4.77 -8.98 -6.92
CA VAL A 49 4.05 -7.99 -6.11
C VAL A 49 4.36 -8.23 -4.64
N GLU A 50 4.75 -7.18 -3.93
CA GLU A 50 5.16 -7.25 -2.53
C GLU A 50 4.46 -6.17 -1.70
N PHE A 51 4.35 -6.37 -0.39
CA PHE A 51 3.76 -5.41 0.55
C PHE A 51 4.88 -4.67 1.30
N LEU A 52 5.37 -3.55 0.75
CA LEU A 52 6.57 -2.87 1.24
C LEU A 52 6.33 -1.49 1.87
N ASP A 53 5.18 -0.86 1.67
CA ASP A 53 4.89 0.52 2.14
C ASP A 53 5.87 1.57 1.58
N TRP A 54 6.30 1.37 0.32
CA TRP A 54 7.20 2.28 -0.38
C TRP A 54 6.47 3.46 -1.02
N ASP A 55 7.17 4.59 -1.12
CA ASP A 55 6.75 5.76 -1.89
C ASP A 55 7.51 5.76 -3.21
N CYS A 56 7.00 5.03 -4.22
CA CYS A 56 7.72 4.81 -5.48
C CYS A 56 7.59 6.02 -6.42
N GLY A 57 8.65 6.31 -7.19
CA GLY A 57 8.65 7.39 -8.19
C GLY A 57 7.79 7.11 -9.43
N ALA A 58 7.25 5.90 -9.58
CA ALA A 58 6.38 5.51 -10.69
C ALA A 58 5.15 4.76 -10.16
N THR A 59 4.07 4.76 -10.94
CA THR A 59 2.79 4.18 -10.54
C THR A 59 2.24 3.29 -11.65
N LEU A 60 1.78 2.09 -11.28
CA LEU A 60 0.98 1.22 -12.14
C LEU A 60 -0.40 1.85 -12.33
N VAL A 61 -0.79 2.09 -13.59
CA VAL A 61 -2.03 2.79 -13.91
C VAL A 61 -3.17 1.80 -14.17
N CYS A 62 -2.94 0.80 -15.01
CA CYS A 62 -3.94 -0.19 -15.42
C CYS A 62 -3.26 -1.41 -16.05
N ARG A 63 -4.04 -2.46 -16.35
CA ARG A 63 -3.56 -3.55 -17.22
C ARG A 63 -3.44 -3.05 -18.65
N ALA A 64 -2.54 -3.63 -19.44
CA ALA A 64 -2.39 -3.28 -20.85
C ALA A 64 -3.65 -3.61 -21.66
N SER A 65 -4.40 -4.64 -21.28
CA SER A 65 -5.70 -4.99 -21.88
C SER A 65 -6.79 -3.95 -21.66
N GLU A 66 -6.60 -3.03 -20.71
CA GLU A 66 -7.54 -1.96 -20.39
C GLU A 66 -7.13 -0.62 -21.03
N ALA A 67 -5.98 -0.60 -21.73
CA ALA A 67 -5.46 0.59 -22.40
C ALA A 67 -5.66 0.50 -23.91
N GLU A 68 -5.73 1.67 -24.55
CA GLU A 68 -5.77 1.79 -26.00
C GLU A 68 -4.40 2.22 -26.52
N PHE A 69 -3.86 1.48 -27.48
CA PHE A 69 -2.60 1.81 -28.15
C PHE A 69 -2.93 2.51 -29.47
N THR A 70 -2.68 3.82 -29.53
CA THR A 70 -2.92 4.64 -30.73
C THR A 70 -1.60 5.14 -31.32
N ALA A 71 -1.66 5.74 -32.51
CA ALA A 71 -0.48 6.33 -33.16
C ALA A 71 0.14 7.48 -32.33
N GLU A 72 -0.66 8.15 -31.49
CA GLU A 72 -0.22 9.22 -30.59
C GLU A 72 0.33 8.71 -29.25
N GLY A 73 0.28 7.39 -28.99
CA GLY A 73 0.75 6.75 -27.77
C GLY A 73 -0.32 5.96 -27.04
N ILE A 74 -0.15 5.78 -25.72
CA ILE A 74 -1.02 4.97 -24.88
C ILE A 74 -2.10 5.86 -24.27
N LYS A 75 -3.37 5.51 -24.48
CA LYS A 75 -4.53 6.18 -23.88
C LYS A 75 -5.16 5.29 -22.81
N ILE A 76 -5.50 5.90 -21.67
CA ILE A 76 -6.18 5.23 -20.56
C ILE A 76 -7.66 5.62 -20.61
N PRO A 77 -8.59 4.68 -20.85
CA PRO A 77 -10.02 4.98 -20.88
C PRO A 77 -10.51 5.59 -19.57
N VAL A 78 -11.49 6.50 -19.64
CA VAL A 78 -12.03 7.21 -18.48
C VAL A 78 -12.65 6.25 -17.45
N GLY A 79 -13.15 5.09 -17.90
CA GLY A 79 -13.74 4.05 -17.04
C GLY A 79 -12.77 3.00 -16.50
N ALA A 80 -11.47 3.06 -16.83
CA ALA A 80 -10.52 2.07 -16.35
C ALA A 80 -10.41 2.12 -14.81
N PRO A 81 -10.49 0.97 -14.12
CA PRO A 81 -10.47 0.93 -12.67
C PRO A 81 -9.10 1.36 -12.16
N LYS A 82 -9.07 2.50 -11.46
CA LYS A 82 -7.85 3.10 -10.91
C LYS A 82 -7.42 2.47 -9.59
N VAL A 83 -8.38 2.01 -8.79
CA VAL A 83 -8.14 1.36 -7.49
C VAL A 83 -9.03 0.12 -7.45
N ILE A 84 -8.44 -1.03 -7.12
CA ILE A 84 -9.16 -2.30 -6.97
C ILE A 84 -8.77 -2.94 -5.64
N GLY A 85 -9.79 -3.44 -4.94
CA GLY A 85 -9.64 -4.11 -3.66
C GLY A 85 -9.27 -3.17 -2.52
N LEU A 86 -8.83 -3.76 -1.41
CA LEU A 86 -8.40 -3.04 -0.21
C LEU A 86 -6.90 -2.75 -0.31
N SER A 87 -6.51 -1.85 -1.21
CA SER A 87 -5.11 -1.51 -1.50
C SER A 87 -4.66 -0.16 -0.89
N THR A 88 -5.61 0.70 -0.52
CA THR A 88 -5.35 2.01 0.08
C THR A 88 -6.09 2.19 1.40
N LEU A 89 -5.62 3.14 2.20
CA LEU A 89 -6.28 3.52 3.46
C LEU A 89 -7.71 3.99 3.21
N GLU A 90 -7.93 4.78 2.15
CA GLU A 90 -9.24 5.29 1.78
C GLU A 90 -10.19 4.17 1.36
N ALA A 91 -9.73 3.24 0.52
CA ALA A 91 -10.51 2.09 0.10
C ALA A 91 -10.90 1.21 1.30
N PHE A 92 -9.95 0.99 2.23
CA PHE A 92 -10.21 0.24 3.46
C PHE A 92 -11.20 0.94 4.39
N ARG A 93 -11.04 2.25 4.62
CA ARG A 93 -11.98 3.05 5.41
C ARG A 93 -13.38 2.97 4.82
N ASP A 94 -13.52 3.24 3.52
CA ASP A 94 -14.83 3.28 2.87
C ASP A 94 -15.49 1.90 2.85
N HIS A 95 -14.70 0.82 2.79
CA HIS A 95 -15.18 -0.55 2.96
C HIS A 95 -15.80 -0.78 4.34
N LEU A 96 -15.12 -0.40 5.43
CA LEU A 96 -15.64 -0.59 6.78
C LEU A 96 -16.82 0.35 7.11
N VAL A 97 -16.81 1.59 6.60
CA VAL A 97 -17.95 2.51 6.76
C VAL A 97 -19.23 1.93 6.13
N LYS A 98 -19.12 1.26 4.97
CA LYS A 98 -20.26 0.56 4.35
C LYS A 98 -20.79 -0.60 5.21
N ARG A 99 -19.99 -1.12 6.14
CA ARG A 99 -20.34 -2.14 7.12
C ARG A 99 -20.75 -1.56 8.48
N ALA A 100 -21.15 -0.29 8.50
CA ALA A 100 -21.59 0.41 9.70
C ALA A 100 -20.53 0.62 10.79
N TRP A 101 -19.23 0.49 10.47
CA TRP A 101 -18.18 0.99 11.36
C TRP A 101 -18.22 2.52 11.37
N ILE A 102 -18.25 3.11 12.56
CA ILE A 102 -18.39 4.54 12.75
C ILE A 102 -17.01 5.19 12.67
N PRO A 103 -16.74 6.08 11.70
CA PRO A 103 -15.48 6.80 11.63
C PRO A 103 -15.45 7.91 12.67
N LEU A 104 -14.37 7.99 13.45
CA LEU A 104 -14.09 8.98 14.48
C LEU A 104 -12.78 9.74 14.15
N ARG A 105 -12.67 10.94 14.71
CA ARG A 105 -11.46 11.78 14.64
C ARG A 105 -10.53 11.46 15.80
N THR A 106 -9.24 11.61 15.57
CA THR A 106 -8.23 11.55 16.63
C THR A 106 -7.75 12.94 17.00
N LYS A 107 -7.39 13.12 18.28
CA LYS A 107 -6.73 14.35 18.76
C LYS A 107 -5.25 14.41 18.36
N ASN A 108 -4.65 13.26 18.06
CA ASN A 108 -3.25 13.16 17.62
C ASN A 108 -3.14 13.06 16.10
N ASN A 109 -2.01 13.54 15.56
CA ASN A 109 -1.71 13.54 14.12
C ASN A 109 -1.17 12.18 13.59
N VAL A 110 -0.91 11.24 14.51
CA VAL A 110 -0.36 9.90 14.19
C VAL A 110 -1.40 9.05 13.48
N HIS A 111 -2.62 9.03 14.02
CA HIS A 111 -3.75 8.34 13.43
C HIS A 111 -4.50 9.32 12.53
N LYS A 112 -4.93 8.85 11.36
CA LYS A 112 -5.70 9.64 10.40
C LYS A 112 -7.19 9.56 10.67
N VAL A 113 -7.65 8.38 11.09
CA VAL A 113 -9.05 8.08 11.41
C VAL A 113 -9.08 6.86 12.33
N VAL A 114 -10.12 6.77 13.15
CA VAL A 114 -10.45 5.57 13.92
C VAL A 114 -11.79 5.07 13.44
N LEU A 115 -11.93 3.77 13.23
CA LEU A 115 -13.20 3.13 12.91
C LEU A 115 -13.61 2.32 14.13
N THR A 116 -14.79 2.62 14.68
CA THR A 116 -15.30 1.94 15.86
C THR A 116 -16.54 1.11 15.56
N HIS A 117 -16.67 -0.03 16.22
CA HIS A 117 -17.87 -0.85 16.19
C HIS A 117 -18.09 -1.46 17.57
N CYS A 118 -19.37 -1.61 17.95
CA CYS A 118 -19.80 -2.28 19.19
C CYS A 118 -20.60 -3.51 18.79
N ASN A 119 -20.23 -4.69 19.29
CA ASN A 119 -20.95 -5.94 19.00
C ASN A 119 -22.01 -6.28 20.07
N GLY A 120 -22.23 -5.40 21.04
CA GLY A 120 -23.15 -5.58 22.17
C GLY A 120 -22.50 -6.08 23.45
N GLU A 121 -21.28 -6.60 23.39
CA GLU A 121 -20.50 -7.05 24.56
C GLU A 121 -19.20 -6.25 24.72
N GLU A 122 -18.54 -5.96 23.61
CA GLU A 122 -17.25 -5.30 23.54
C GLU A 122 -17.27 -4.17 22.48
N ILE A 123 -16.23 -3.32 22.53
CA ILE A 123 -15.96 -2.33 21.48
C ILE A 123 -14.65 -2.65 20.78
N ALA A 124 -14.66 -2.66 19.46
CA ALA A 124 -13.44 -2.67 18.66
C ALA A 124 -13.17 -1.29 18.07
N ASN A 125 -11.91 -0.86 18.14
CA ASN A 125 -11.40 0.31 17.45
C ASN A 125 -10.27 -0.10 16.49
N ILE A 126 -10.39 0.31 15.24
CA ILE A 126 -9.37 0.14 14.20
C ILE A 126 -8.78 1.51 13.89
N TYR A 127 -7.55 1.74 14.33
CA TYR A 127 -6.84 2.99 14.16
C TYR A 127 -6.00 2.96 12.88
N LEU A 128 -6.34 3.80 11.90
CA LEU A 128 -5.59 3.88 10.65
C LEU A 128 -4.45 4.89 10.79
N ARG A 129 -3.21 4.44 10.69
CA ARG A 129 -2.00 5.27 10.61
C ARG A 129 -1.55 5.36 9.16
N ARG A 130 -0.68 6.34 8.86
CA ARG A 130 -0.07 6.46 7.52
C ARG A 130 0.64 5.17 7.07
N ARG A 131 1.22 4.41 8.02
CA ARG A 131 2.13 3.27 7.75
C ARG A 131 1.77 2.01 8.54
N GLY A 132 0.50 1.85 8.87
CA GLY A 132 0.07 0.75 9.73
C GLY A 132 -1.36 0.88 10.20
N VAL A 133 -1.81 -0.18 10.84
CA VAL A 133 -3.14 -0.27 11.44
C VAL A 133 -2.96 -0.81 12.85
N ASP A 134 -3.60 -0.16 13.82
CA ASP A 134 -3.62 -0.67 15.19
C ASP A 134 -5.07 -1.13 15.49
N ILE A 135 -5.23 -2.31 16.10
CA ILE A 135 -6.52 -2.86 16.50
C ILE A 135 -6.58 -2.85 18.02
N GLN A 136 -7.67 -2.34 18.57
CA GLN A 136 -7.94 -2.31 20.00
C GLN A 136 -9.30 -2.94 20.27
N ILE A 137 -9.39 -3.78 21.31
CA ILE A 137 -10.67 -4.21 21.89
C ILE A 137 -10.75 -3.67 23.31
N LEU A 138 -11.88 -3.02 23.61
CA LEU A 138 -12.21 -2.50 24.92
C LEU A 138 -13.22 -3.43 25.61
N PRO A 139 -13.01 -3.73 26.90
CA PRO A 139 -13.92 -4.58 27.68
C PRO A 139 -15.20 -3.85 28.11
N GLU A 140 -15.22 -2.51 28.03
CA GLU A 140 -16.36 -1.68 28.44
C GLU A 140 -17.07 -1.11 27.21
N LEU A 141 -18.40 -1.08 27.27
CA LEU A 141 -19.25 -0.48 26.25
C LEU A 141 -19.34 1.03 26.43
N TYR A 142 -19.54 1.75 25.33
CA TYR A 142 -19.88 3.17 25.38
C TYR A 142 -21.25 3.32 26.04
N ILE A 143 -21.36 4.31 26.93
CA ILE A 143 -22.66 4.69 27.53
C ILE A 143 -23.64 5.08 26.41
N TYR A 144 -23.13 5.77 25.38
CA TYR A 144 -23.86 6.12 24.16
C TYR A 144 -22.99 5.88 22.92
N PRO A 145 -23.54 5.33 21.82
CA PRO A 145 -22.80 5.21 20.58
C PRO A 145 -22.23 6.58 20.13
N PRO A 146 -20.95 6.65 19.75
CA PRO A 146 -20.34 7.92 19.37
C PRO A 146 -20.94 8.42 18.05
N ALA A 147 -21.10 9.73 17.93
CA ALA A 147 -21.53 10.34 16.68
C ALA A 147 -20.44 10.22 15.61
N GLN A 148 -20.84 10.07 14.35
CA GLN A 148 -19.90 10.04 13.24
C GLN A 148 -19.02 11.30 13.22
N PHE A 149 -17.72 11.11 13.05
CA PHE A 149 -16.67 12.14 13.07
C PHE A 149 -16.54 12.93 14.38
N SER A 150 -17.14 12.46 15.47
CA SER A 150 -16.78 12.91 16.82
C SER A 150 -15.35 12.45 17.19
N TYR A 151 -14.80 13.00 18.26
CA TYR A 151 -13.48 12.58 18.73
C TYR A 151 -13.56 11.26 19.48
N VAL A 152 -12.59 10.38 19.26
CA VAL A 152 -12.39 9.19 20.09
C VAL A 152 -12.13 9.62 21.55
N ASP A 153 -12.83 8.98 22.48
CA ASP A 153 -12.82 9.35 23.90
C ASP A 153 -12.06 8.35 24.79
N CYS A 154 -11.66 7.20 24.24
CA CYS A 154 -10.82 6.22 24.93
C CYS A 154 -9.34 6.46 24.66
N SER A 155 -8.49 6.06 25.62
CA SER A 155 -7.05 6.01 25.42
C SER A 155 -6.66 4.76 24.63
N ILE A 156 -5.57 4.85 23.87
CA ILE A 156 -5.00 3.69 23.15
C ILE A 156 -4.41 2.63 24.10
N SER A 157 -4.15 3.02 25.35
CA SER A 157 -3.68 2.11 26.41
C SER A 157 -4.80 1.27 27.02
N ASP A 158 -6.05 1.59 26.72
CA ASP A 158 -7.20 0.92 27.34
C ASP A 158 -7.45 -0.42 26.63
N GLY A 159 -7.80 -1.45 27.39
CA GLY A 159 -8.09 -2.78 26.85
C GLY A 159 -6.89 -3.48 26.20
N CYS A 160 -7.18 -4.29 25.18
CA CYS A 160 -6.18 -5.07 24.45
C CYS A 160 -5.84 -4.38 23.13
N LEU A 161 -4.55 -4.15 22.85
CA LEU A 161 -4.07 -3.46 21.65
C LEU A 161 -3.04 -4.32 20.91
N VAL A 162 -3.17 -4.40 19.58
CA VAL A 162 -2.13 -4.90 18.68
C VAL A 162 -1.78 -3.82 17.66
N ARG A 163 -0.48 -3.69 17.36
CA ARG A 163 0.03 -2.78 16.34
C ARG A 163 0.56 -3.57 15.15
N HIS A 164 0.04 -3.28 13.97
CA HIS A 164 0.52 -3.82 12.71
C HIS A 164 1.21 -2.73 11.87
N HIS A 165 2.16 -3.16 11.06
CA HIS A 165 2.85 -2.30 10.11
C HIS A 165 2.56 -2.77 8.69
N LEU A 166 2.47 -1.82 7.74
CA LEU A 166 2.16 -2.16 6.35
C LEU A 166 3.35 -2.77 5.61
N ALA A 167 4.58 -2.40 5.97
CA ALA A 167 5.77 -2.90 5.31
C ALA A 167 6.08 -4.34 5.71
N LYS A 168 6.65 -5.12 4.77
CA LYS A 168 7.09 -6.50 4.95
C LYS A 168 5.97 -7.43 5.45
N THR A 169 4.72 -7.17 5.08
CA THR A 169 3.66 -8.17 5.28
C THR A 169 3.72 -9.22 4.18
N THR A 170 3.29 -10.44 4.47
CA THR A 170 3.24 -11.54 3.50
C THR A 170 1.87 -11.64 2.80
N PHE A 171 0.93 -10.79 3.20
CA PHE A 171 -0.44 -10.74 2.70
C PHE A 171 -0.98 -9.31 2.76
N ASN A 172 -2.15 -9.09 2.15
CA ASN A 172 -2.87 -7.82 2.22
C ASN A 172 -3.39 -7.59 3.66
N LEU A 173 -2.71 -6.75 4.42
CA LEU A 173 -3.06 -6.42 5.80
C LEU A 173 -4.48 -5.85 5.90
N TYR A 174 -4.91 -4.97 4.98
CA TYR A 174 -6.28 -4.42 5.03
C TYR A 174 -7.35 -5.49 4.87
N GLU A 175 -7.12 -6.52 4.03
CA GLU A 175 -8.01 -7.68 3.98
C GLU A 175 -7.97 -8.50 5.27
N GLY A 176 -6.80 -8.68 5.88
CA GLY A 176 -6.69 -9.33 7.19
C GLY A 176 -7.44 -8.61 8.30
N VAL A 177 -7.32 -7.29 8.37
CA VAL A 177 -8.07 -6.46 9.33
C VAL A 177 -9.56 -6.41 8.97
N SER A 178 -9.93 -6.48 7.68
CA SER A 178 -11.33 -6.65 7.30
C SER A 178 -11.91 -7.97 7.86
N ARG A 179 -11.20 -9.09 7.74
CA ARG A 179 -11.62 -10.38 8.36
C ARG A 179 -11.77 -10.29 9.87
N PHE A 180 -10.92 -9.51 10.55
CA PHE A 180 -11.12 -9.20 11.96
C PHE A 180 -12.45 -8.46 12.18
N ALA A 181 -12.70 -7.41 11.41
CA ALA A 181 -13.93 -6.62 11.52
C ALA A 181 -15.17 -7.50 11.33
N GLU A 182 -15.18 -8.39 10.34
CA GLU A 182 -16.30 -9.31 10.11
C GLU A 182 -16.51 -10.30 11.26
N ALA A 183 -15.42 -10.86 11.81
CA ALA A 183 -15.51 -11.75 12.96
C ALA A 183 -16.02 -11.02 14.21
N PHE A 184 -15.62 -9.75 14.37
CA PHE A 184 -16.06 -8.90 15.47
C PHE A 184 -17.55 -8.57 15.36
N GLU A 185 -18.01 -8.16 14.18
CA GLU A 185 -19.43 -7.93 13.87
C GLU A 185 -20.30 -9.15 14.16
N ARG A 186 -19.79 -10.36 13.90
CA ARG A 186 -20.49 -11.63 14.17
C ARG A 186 -20.42 -12.10 15.62
N GLY A 187 -19.69 -11.41 16.50
CA GLY A 187 -19.56 -11.81 17.91
C GLY A 187 -18.85 -13.16 18.10
N GLU A 188 -17.85 -13.49 17.27
CA GLU A 188 -17.17 -14.80 17.32
C GLU A 188 -16.36 -15.06 18.61
N GLY A 189 -16.02 -14.03 19.40
CA GLY A 189 -15.34 -14.12 20.70
C GLY A 189 -13.85 -14.54 20.68
N GLU A 190 -13.40 -15.29 19.68
CA GLU A 190 -11.99 -15.73 19.56
C GLU A 190 -11.13 -14.78 18.72
N TYR A 191 -10.91 -13.56 19.21
CA TYR A 191 -10.19 -12.52 18.48
C TYR A 191 -8.66 -12.60 18.59
N THR A 192 -8.12 -13.42 19.51
CA THR A 192 -6.68 -13.54 19.79
C THR A 192 -5.84 -13.86 18.55
N ARG A 193 -6.38 -14.60 17.58
CA ARG A 193 -5.73 -14.89 16.30
C ARG A 193 -5.33 -13.65 15.49
N PHE A 194 -6.06 -12.53 15.67
CA PHE A 194 -5.78 -11.25 15.03
C PHE A 194 -4.78 -10.39 15.82
N PHE A 195 -4.45 -10.75 17.06
CA PHE A 195 -3.57 -10.01 17.97
C PHE A 195 -2.10 -10.45 17.90
N ASN A 196 -1.69 -10.97 16.74
CA ASN A 196 -0.29 -11.23 16.41
C ASN A 196 0.22 -10.06 15.55
N PRO A 197 1.17 -9.24 16.02
CA PRO A 197 1.75 -8.16 15.23
C PRO A 197 2.29 -8.69 13.89
N VAL A 198 2.02 -7.99 12.80
CA VAL A 198 2.55 -8.32 11.47
C VAL A 198 3.19 -7.10 10.83
N GLY A 199 4.09 -7.38 9.88
CA GLY A 199 4.90 -6.37 9.20
C GLY A 199 6.02 -5.82 10.07
N SER A 200 6.72 -4.81 9.55
CA SER A 200 7.86 -4.18 10.20
C SER A 200 7.81 -2.65 10.10
N ARG A 201 8.42 -1.98 11.07
CA ARG A 201 8.70 -0.55 11.00
C ARG A 201 9.79 -0.24 9.97
N ASP A 202 10.70 -1.19 9.75
CA ASP A 202 11.76 -1.09 8.77
C ASP A 202 11.23 -1.45 7.38
N ARG A 203 11.41 -0.52 6.44
CA ARG A 203 10.93 -0.62 5.07
C ARG A 203 12.02 -1.03 4.09
N LYS A 204 13.29 -1.01 4.49
CA LYS A 204 14.41 -1.40 3.61
C LYS A 204 14.34 -2.89 3.32
N THR A 205 14.47 -3.29 2.05
CA THR A 205 14.63 -4.71 1.70
C THR A 205 16.11 -5.09 1.83
N SER A 206 16.41 -6.21 2.50
CA SER A 206 17.78 -6.75 2.57
C SER A 206 18.26 -7.29 1.22
N ASP A 207 17.33 -7.56 0.31
CA ASP A 207 17.55 -8.25 -0.95
C ASP A 207 17.69 -7.27 -2.12
N LEU A 208 18.42 -6.17 -1.90
CA LEU A 208 19.00 -5.47 -3.03
C LEU A 208 20.07 -6.40 -3.61
N PRO A 209 19.93 -6.89 -4.86
CA PRO A 209 20.89 -7.80 -5.41
C PRO A 209 22.26 -7.12 -5.37
N SER A 210 23.17 -7.68 -4.57
CA SER A 210 24.56 -7.25 -4.43
C SER A 210 25.37 -7.40 -5.73
N SER A 211 24.71 -7.69 -6.85
CA SER A 211 25.29 -7.78 -8.19
C SER A 211 25.03 -6.49 -8.96
N CYS A 212 25.65 -5.39 -8.54
CA CYS A 212 25.87 -4.24 -9.43
C CYS A 212 27.30 -4.31 -9.98
N LEU A 213 27.59 -5.33 -10.78
CA LEU A 213 28.77 -5.35 -11.63
C LEU A 213 28.32 -5.07 -13.06
N ALA A 214 28.75 -3.89 -13.56
CA ALA A 214 28.76 -3.38 -14.93
C ALA A 214 27.70 -3.99 -15.88
N ALA A 215 26.61 -3.25 -16.12
CA ALA A 215 25.62 -3.60 -17.12
C ALA A 215 25.64 -2.59 -18.29
N ASP A 216 25.63 -3.14 -19.50
CA ASP A 216 25.53 -2.42 -20.77
C ASP A 216 24.52 -1.25 -20.74
N ALA A 217 25.02 -0.04 -20.99
CA ALA A 217 24.50 1.22 -20.44
C ALA A 217 23.25 1.80 -21.13
N SER A 218 22.82 1.27 -22.28
CA SER A 218 21.89 2.00 -23.15
C SER A 218 20.48 2.21 -22.57
N PHE A 219 19.79 1.16 -22.13
CA PHE A 219 18.40 1.29 -21.68
C PHE A 219 18.29 1.78 -20.23
N ASP A 220 19.20 1.33 -19.36
CA ASP A 220 19.22 1.74 -17.96
C ASP A 220 19.64 3.22 -17.81
N ALA A 221 20.51 3.75 -18.70
CA ALA A 221 20.77 5.20 -18.79
C ALA A 221 19.55 5.97 -19.29
N MET A 222 18.83 5.47 -20.31
CA MET A 222 17.56 6.09 -20.73
C MET A 222 16.49 6.05 -19.63
N LEU A 223 16.50 5.03 -18.77
CA LEU A 223 15.63 4.95 -17.61
C LEU A 223 16.07 5.95 -16.52
N TYR A 224 17.38 6.08 -16.28
CA TYR A 224 17.95 7.07 -15.36
C TYR A 224 17.57 8.49 -15.74
N ASP A 225 17.76 8.87 -17.01
CA ASP A 225 17.38 10.18 -17.53
C ASP A 225 15.88 10.42 -17.36
N ALA A 226 15.05 9.42 -17.66
CA ALA A 226 13.60 9.52 -17.54
C ALA A 226 13.08 9.61 -16.10
N LEU A 227 13.90 9.24 -15.11
CA LEU A 227 13.58 9.42 -13.70
C LEU A 227 14.05 10.79 -13.16
N GLY A 228 14.72 11.59 -14.00
CA GLY A 228 15.23 12.93 -13.69
C GLY A 228 16.71 12.97 -13.35
N GLY A 229 17.50 12.06 -13.93
CA GLY A 229 18.95 12.03 -13.77
C GLY A 229 19.62 13.30 -14.29
N ASP A 230 20.43 13.94 -13.43
CA ASP A 230 21.16 15.18 -13.71
C ASP A 230 22.69 15.01 -13.55
N GLY A 231 23.17 13.77 -13.49
CA GLY A 231 24.53 13.40 -13.13
C GLY A 231 24.68 12.97 -11.66
N GLY A 232 23.64 13.15 -10.84
CA GLY A 232 23.57 12.68 -9.45
C GLY A 232 22.74 11.41 -9.24
N SER A 233 22.33 11.16 -8.01
CA SER A 233 21.49 10.01 -7.68
C SER A 233 20.00 10.27 -7.86
N VAL A 234 19.27 9.37 -8.51
CA VAL A 234 17.82 9.52 -8.70
C VAL A 234 17.03 8.63 -7.74
N TYR A 235 16.16 9.24 -6.93
CA TYR A 235 15.31 8.51 -5.99
C TYR A 235 14.29 7.62 -6.70
N ILE A 236 14.29 6.33 -6.36
CA ILE A 236 13.35 5.31 -6.86
C ILE A 236 12.22 5.07 -5.84
N GLY A 237 12.57 4.92 -4.56
CA GLY A 237 11.60 4.65 -3.50
C GLY A 237 12.22 4.28 -2.16
N ASP A 238 11.73 4.87 -1.06
CA ASP A 238 12.03 4.51 0.33
C ASP A 238 13.50 4.44 0.76
N GLY A 239 14.32 5.29 0.15
CA GLY A 239 15.76 5.38 0.39
C GLY A 239 16.58 4.68 -0.69
N LEU A 240 15.92 4.04 -1.66
CA LEU A 240 16.55 3.50 -2.84
C LEU A 240 16.78 4.57 -3.90
N TYR A 241 17.98 4.57 -4.47
CA TYR A 241 18.40 5.48 -5.51
C TYR A 241 19.06 4.73 -6.68
N MET A 242 18.97 5.33 -7.88
CA MET A 242 19.61 4.87 -9.10
C MET A 242 20.69 5.84 -9.55
N GLY A 243 21.87 5.32 -9.87
CA GLY A 243 23.00 6.09 -10.37
C GLY A 243 22.98 6.20 -11.88
N GLY A 244 23.76 7.15 -12.42
CA GLY A 244 23.92 7.31 -13.88
C GLY A 244 24.57 6.11 -14.57
N ASP A 245 25.17 5.20 -13.79
CA ASP A 245 25.70 3.91 -14.21
C ASP A 245 24.64 2.78 -14.21
N GLY A 246 23.39 3.08 -13.83
CA GLY A 246 22.33 2.09 -13.63
C GLY A 246 22.48 1.27 -12.34
N GLY A 247 23.42 1.61 -11.47
CA GLY A 247 23.63 1.02 -10.14
C GLY A 247 22.51 1.39 -9.17
N TRP A 248 22.21 0.51 -8.22
CA TRP A 248 21.21 0.73 -7.16
C TRP A 248 21.92 0.87 -5.82
N TYR A 249 21.53 1.84 -5.00
CA TYR A 249 22.11 2.09 -3.66
C TYR A 249 21.06 2.61 -2.68
N ASP A 250 21.35 2.43 -1.39
CA ASP A 250 20.46 2.70 -0.25
C ASP A 250 20.80 3.98 0.55
#